data_AF-A0A9W7JH08-F1
#
_entry.id   AF-A0A9W7JH08-F1
#
_cell.length_a   1.000
_cell.length_b   1.000
_cell.length_c   1.000
_cell.angle_alpha   90.00
_cell.angle_beta   90.00
_cell.angle_gamma   90.00
#
_symmetry.space_group_name_H-M   'P 1'
#
loop_
_entity.id
_entity.type
_entity.pdbx_description
1 polymer ?
#
loop_
_entity_poly.entity_id
_entity_poly.type
_entity_poly.pdbx_seq_one_letter_code
_entity_poly.pdbx_strand_id
1 'polypeptide(L)'
;MNPTDNSDHPQLPTIRIHHPSSPHHPNSAATPTPTAGARRKIGVAVDLSDESAFAVRWAVQNYLRPGDVVVLLHVSPTSVLFGADWGPLPQSPRNPETPQSQQQLEDDFDAFTASKAADLAKPLKEAGIHFKIHIVKDHDMRERLCLEVERLGLSAVIMGSRGFGAEKRGSDGRLGSVTDYCVHHCVCPVIVVRYPDDKDTGNAVPVITVKQDAVEGKDGKG
;
A
#
# COMPACT_ATOMS: atom_id res chain seq x y z
N MET A 1 9.23 -52.49 68.50
CA MET A 1 9.72 -51.17 68.96
C MET A 1 9.97 -50.32 67.72
N ASN A 2 9.47 -49.08 67.69
CA ASN A 2 10.03 -48.02 66.85
C ASN A 2 11.03 -47.24 67.73
N PRO A 3 12.10 -46.65 67.19
CA PRO A 3 12.10 -45.19 67.13
C PRO A 3 12.88 -44.51 65.97
N THR A 4 12.38 -43.32 65.62
CA THR A 4 13.07 -42.06 65.19
C THR A 4 13.87 -42.10 63.89
N ASP A 5 13.40 -41.51 62.78
CA ASP A 5 13.18 -40.07 62.52
C ASP A 5 14.45 -39.21 62.64
N ASN A 6 14.98 -38.77 61.49
CA ASN A 6 15.69 -37.50 61.38
C ASN A 6 15.64 -36.99 59.93
N SER A 7 14.55 -36.32 59.59
CA SER A 7 14.43 -35.47 58.42
C SER A 7 14.88 -34.05 58.77
N ASP A 8 15.91 -33.53 58.08
CA ASP A 8 16.18 -32.09 58.06
C ASP A 8 16.66 -31.65 56.67
N HIS A 9 15.72 -31.59 55.73
CA HIS A 9 15.84 -30.76 54.55
C HIS A 9 14.53 -30.01 54.31
N PRO A 10 14.56 -28.68 54.10
CA PRO A 10 13.35 -27.91 53.86
C PRO A 10 12.75 -28.34 52.51
N GLN A 11 11.53 -28.89 52.54
CA GLN A 11 10.78 -29.16 51.31
C GLN A 11 10.38 -27.83 50.67
N LEU A 12 11.01 -27.51 49.54
CA LEU A 12 10.55 -26.44 48.66
C LEU A 12 9.17 -26.81 48.12
N PRO A 13 8.24 -25.85 47.99
CA PRO A 13 6.92 -26.11 47.43
C PRO A 13 7.09 -26.63 46.00
N THR A 14 6.44 -27.77 45.71
CA THR A 14 6.38 -28.30 44.34
C THR A 14 5.52 -27.35 43.50
N ILE A 15 6.17 -26.45 42.76
CA ILE A 15 5.51 -25.62 41.76
C ILE A 15 5.10 -26.54 40.61
N ARG A 16 3.80 -26.86 40.52
CA ARG A 16 3.24 -27.46 39.30
C ARG A 16 3.10 -26.37 38.25
N ILE A 17 4.05 -26.31 37.33
CA ILE A 17 3.94 -25.49 36.13
C ILE A 17 2.93 -26.19 35.22
N HIS A 18 1.71 -25.66 35.13
CA HIS A 18 0.79 -26.01 34.05
C HIS A 18 1.34 -25.38 32.77
N HIS A 19 1.92 -26.21 31.91
CA HIS A 19 2.22 -25.82 30.54
C HIS A 19 0.89 -25.78 29.80
N PRO A 20 0.36 -24.61 29.37
CA PRO A 20 -0.72 -24.63 28.40
C PRO A 20 -0.16 -25.32 27.15
N SER A 21 -0.88 -26.33 26.66
CA SER A 21 -0.52 -27.01 25.42
C SER A 21 -0.23 -25.97 24.34
N SER A 22 0.99 -25.98 23.79
CA SER A 22 1.32 -25.19 22.61
C SER A 22 0.28 -25.46 21.52
N PRO A 23 -0.26 -24.44 20.84
CA PRO A 23 -1.16 -24.66 19.72
C PRO A 23 -0.37 -25.28 18.57
N HIS A 24 -0.47 -26.60 18.53
CA HIS A 24 -0.14 -27.56 17.47
C HIS A 24 0.23 -27.01 16.09
N HIS A 25 1.36 -27.50 15.58
CA HIS A 25 1.44 -27.98 14.19
C HIS A 25 0.40 -29.09 13.96
N PRO A 26 -0.42 -29.03 12.89
CA PRO A 26 -1.03 -30.21 12.30
C PRO A 26 -0.35 -30.57 10.97
N ASN A 27 -0.17 -31.87 10.78
CA ASN A 27 0.13 -32.53 9.52
C ASN A 27 -0.83 -32.09 8.39
N SER A 28 -0.33 -32.22 7.16
CA SER A 28 -1.00 -32.06 5.88
C SER A 28 -2.50 -32.40 5.87
N ALA A 29 -3.32 -31.36 5.98
CA ALA A 29 -4.58 -31.18 5.26
C ALA A 29 -4.87 -29.68 5.37
N ALA A 30 -4.57 -28.93 4.31
CA ALA A 30 -4.87 -27.51 4.23
C ALA A 30 -6.37 -27.32 4.49
N THR A 31 -6.71 -26.83 5.68
CA THR A 31 -8.04 -26.33 5.99
C THR A 31 -8.20 -25.08 5.13
N PRO A 32 -9.10 -25.04 4.13
CA PRO A 32 -9.35 -23.78 3.44
C PRO A 32 -9.88 -22.81 4.49
N THR A 33 -9.19 -21.70 4.69
CA THR A 33 -9.69 -20.55 5.44
C THR A 33 -11.14 -20.27 4.99
N PRO A 34 -12.09 -19.99 5.90
CA PRO A 34 -13.52 -19.81 5.57
C PRO A 34 -13.84 -18.57 4.70
N THR A 35 -12.86 -18.03 3.99
CA THR A 35 -12.99 -16.99 2.97
C THR A 35 -13.11 -17.55 1.55
N ALA A 36 -13.22 -18.87 1.37
CA ALA A 36 -13.33 -19.52 0.05
C ALA A 36 -14.56 -19.11 -0.79
N GLY A 37 -15.43 -18.23 -0.28
CA GLY A 37 -16.48 -17.53 -1.05
C GLY A 37 -16.64 -16.04 -0.70
N ALA A 38 -15.76 -15.46 0.13
CA ALA A 38 -15.85 -14.07 0.54
C ALA A 38 -15.05 -13.18 -0.42
N ARG A 39 -15.72 -12.21 -1.07
CA ARG A 39 -15.05 -11.21 -1.91
C ARG A 39 -14.23 -10.27 -1.04
N ARG A 40 -12.91 -10.49 -0.98
CA ARG A 40 -11.99 -9.61 -0.26
C ARG A 40 -11.94 -8.25 -0.98
N LYS A 41 -11.95 -7.16 -0.22
CA LYS A 41 -11.74 -5.80 -0.75
C LYS A 41 -10.31 -5.40 -0.48
N ILE A 42 -9.48 -5.30 -1.50
CA ILE A 42 -8.06 -4.99 -1.36
C ILE A 42 -7.83 -3.53 -1.74
N GLY A 43 -7.23 -2.76 -0.84
CA GLY A 43 -6.76 -1.41 -1.14
C GLY A 43 -5.42 -1.44 -1.84
N VAL A 44 -5.24 -0.60 -2.86
CA VAL A 44 -3.91 -0.26 -3.37
C VAL A 44 -3.77 1.26 -3.30
N ALA A 45 -2.93 1.75 -2.39
CA ALA A 45 -2.70 3.17 -2.23
C ALA A 45 -1.69 3.67 -3.30
N VAL A 46 -2.07 4.73 -4.01
CA VAL A 46 -1.27 5.31 -5.08
C VAL A 46 -1.11 6.81 -4.93
N ASP A 47 0.03 7.33 -5.37
CA ASP A 47 0.39 8.75 -5.32
C ASP A 47 0.96 9.25 -6.66
N LEU A 48 0.62 8.54 -7.75
CA LEU A 48 1.00 8.85 -9.12
C LEU A 48 2.51 8.77 -9.41
N SER A 49 3.29 8.20 -8.49
CA SER A 49 4.72 7.88 -8.66
C SER A 49 4.95 6.54 -9.37
N ASP A 50 6.18 6.34 -9.86
CA ASP A 50 6.61 5.05 -10.44
C ASP A 50 6.63 3.93 -9.40
N GLU A 51 6.94 4.25 -8.14
CA GLU A 51 6.88 3.34 -7.00
C GLU A 51 5.47 2.82 -6.78
N SER A 52 4.47 3.71 -6.83
CA SER A 52 3.07 3.30 -6.72
C SER A 52 2.61 2.49 -7.94
N ALA A 53 3.07 2.83 -9.14
CA ALA A 53 2.78 2.07 -10.35
C ALA A 53 3.36 0.65 -10.29
N PHE A 54 4.57 0.52 -9.75
CA PHE A 54 5.19 -0.77 -9.50
C PHE A 54 4.42 -1.58 -8.45
N ALA A 55 3.96 -0.94 -7.37
CA ALA A 55 3.15 -1.61 -6.35
C ALA A 55 1.85 -2.21 -6.94
N VAL A 56 1.19 -1.52 -7.88
CA VAL A 56 0.02 -2.06 -8.58
C VAL A 56 0.39 -3.31 -9.40
N ARG A 57 1.47 -3.24 -10.19
CA ARG A 57 1.93 -4.39 -10.99
C ARG A 57 2.32 -5.57 -10.10
N TRP A 58 3.04 -5.30 -9.02
CA TRP A 58 3.44 -6.30 -8.04
C TRP A 58 2.22 -6.96 -7.39
N ALA A 59 1.20 -6.17 -7.02
CA ALA A 59 -0.03 -6.68 -6.44
C ALA A 59 -0.75 -7.67 -7.36
N VAL A 60 -0.88 -7.32 -8.64
CA VAL A 60 -1.47 -8.19 -9.68
C VAL A 60 -0.73 -9.52 -9.78
N GLN A 61 0.60 -9.49 -9.76
CA GLN A 61 1.42 -10.68 -9.97
C GLN A 61 1.53 -11.57 -8.74
N ASN A 62 1.46 -11.02 -7.52
CA ASN A 62 1.90 -11.73 -6.31
C ASN A 62 0.82 -11.89 -5.23
N TYR A 63 -0.20 -11.02 -5.19
CA TYR A 63 -1.12 -10.95 -4.06
C TYR A 63 -2.59 -11.15 -4.45
N LEU A 64 -3.01 -10.48 -5.52
CA LEU A 64 -4.39 -10.47 -5.98
C LEU A 64 -4.79 -11.83 -6.54
N ARG A 65 -6.05 -12.22 -6.27
CA ARG A 65 -6.63 -13.50 -6.70
C ARG A 65 -7.94 -13.26 -7.45
N PRO A 66 -8.35 -14.20 -8.32
CA PRO A 66 -9.69 -14.17 -8.89
C PRO A 66 -10.76 -14.07 -7.79
N GLY A 67 -11.68 -13.12 -7.93
CA GLY A 67 -12.74 -12.85 -6.95
C GLY A 67 -12.48 -11.66 -6.02
N ASP A 68 -11.23 -11.19 -5.92
CA ASP A 68 -10.92 -9.95 -5.21
C ASP A 68 -11.54 -8.73 -5.90
N VAL A 69 -11.86 -7.71 -5.11
CA VAL A 69 -12.24 -6.38 -5.60
C VAL A 69 -11.20 -5.39 -5.13
N VAL A 70 -10.57 -4.69 -6.07
CA VAL A 70 -9.54 -3.71 -5.77
C VAL A 70 -10.13 -2.31 -5.63
N VAL A 71 -9.66 -1.56 -4.63
CA VAL A 71 -9.89 -0.12 -4.52
C VAL A 71 -8.55 0.57 -4.72
N LEU A 72 -8.38 1.21 -5.88
CA LEU A 72 -7.23 2.04 -6.16
C LEU A 72 -7.46 3.39 -5.45
N LEU A 73 -6.76 3.61 -4.36
CA LEU A 73 -7.00 4.69 -3.41
C LEU A 73 -5.93 5.78 -3.56
N HIS A 74 -6.35 6.99 -3.92
CA HIS A 74 -5.48 8.15 -4.02
C HIS A 74 -5.98 9.27 -3.11
N VAL A 75 -5.07 9.86 -2.33
CA VAL A 75 -5.35 11.10 -1.61
C VAL A 75 -4.68 12.24 -2.35
N SER A 76 -5.48 13.09 -2.97
CA SER A 76 -5.02 14.30 -3.65
C SER A 76 -4.85 15.41 -2.61
N PRO A 77 -3.68 16.06 -2.51
CA PRO A 77 -3.48 17.20 -1.63
C PRO A 77 -4.45 18.32 -2.01
N THR A 78 -5.14 18.90 -1.02
CA THR A 78 -5.98 20.08 -1.27
C THR A 78 -5.29 21.36 -0.81
N SER A 79 -5.26 22.38 -1.68
CA SER A 79 -4.80 23.73 -1.34
C SER A 79 -5.93 24.62 -0.80
N VAL A 80 -7.18 24.17 -0.88
CA VAL A 80 -8.34 24.96 -0.46
C VAL A 80 -8.65 24.75 1.01
N LEU A 81 -8.27 25.74 1.83
CA LEU A 81 -9.03 26.04 3.05
C LEU A 81 -10.37 26.62 2.61
N PHE A 82 -11.39 25.78 2.41
CA PHE A 82 -12.75 26.29 2.30
C PHE A 82 -13.13 26.96 3.64
N GLY A 83 -13.03 28.29 3.69
CA GLY A 83 -13.67 29.11 4.73
C GLY A 83 -12.81 29.65 5.86
N ALA A 84 -11.49 29.82 5.70
CA ALA A 84 -10.65 30.30 6.79
C ALA A 84 -9.45 31.16 6.32
N ASP A 85 -9.73 32.37 5.85
CA ASP A 85 -8.76 33.47 5.93
C ASP A 85 -8.67 33.92 7.40
N TRP A 86 -7.90 33.19 8.22
CA TRP A 86 -7.68 33.49 9.64
C TRP A 86 -6.46 34.39 9.89
N GLY A 87 -6.07 35.23 8.94
CA GLY A 87 -5.19 36.36 9.22
C GLY A 87 -4.09 36.59 8.17
N PRO A 88 -3.48 37.78 8.20
CA PRO A 88 -2.58 38.22 7.15
C PRO A 88 -1.27 37.43 7.20
N LEU A 89 -1.15 36.42 6.34
CA LEU A 89 0.14 35.87 5.97
C LEU A 89 0.85 36.86 5.04
N PRO A 90 2.18 37.04 5.17
CA PRO A 90 2.94 37.93 4.32
C PRO A 90 2.80 37.50 2.85
N GLN A 91 2.17 38.38 2.07
CA GLN A 91 1.92 38.22 0.66
C GLN A 91 3.25 38.08 -0.09
N SER A 92 3.58 36.88 -0.55
CA SER A 92 4.29 36.77 -1.82
C SER A 92 3.31 37.25 -2.91
N PRO A 93 3.73 38.05 -3.90
CA PRO A 93 2.83 38.60 -4.90
C PRO A 93 2.34 37.47 -5.81
N ARG A 94 1.30 36.76 -5.39
CA ARG A 94 0.43 36.04 -6.32
C ARG A 94 -0.54 37.06 -6.87
N ASN A 95 -0.58 37.16 -8.19
CA ASN A 95 -1.59 37.94 -8.89
C ASN A 95 -2.98 37.59 -8.33
N PRO A 96 -3.92 38.54 -8.25
CA PRO A 96 -5.30 38.25 -7.92
C PRO A 96 -5.90 37.45 -9.09
N GLU A 97 -5.73 36.14 -9.05
CA GLU A 97 -6.41 35.21 -9.94
C GLU A 97 -7.91 35.28 -9.65
N THR A 98 -8.71 35.47 -10.69
CA THR A 98 -10.16 35.51 -10.55
C THR A 98 -10.66 34.16 -10.06
N PRO A 99 -11.75 34.08 -9.28
CA PRO A 99 -12.30 32.81 -8.78
C PRO A 99 -12.55 31.78 -9.89
N GLN A 100 -12.87 32.24 -11.10
CA GLN A 100 -13.05 31.40 -12.28
C GLN A 100 -11.74 30.75 -12.77
N SER A 101 -10.61 31.45 -12.69
CA SER A 101 -9.31 30.89 -13.08
C SER A 101 -8.80 29.85 -12.08
N GLN A 102 -9.09 30.02 -10.78
CA GLN A 102 -8.76 29.01 -9.77
C GLN A 102 -9.59 27.73 -9.93
N GLN A 103 -10.89 27.87 -10.21
CA GLN A 103 -11.74 26.71 -10.50
C GLN A 103 -11.27 25.94 -11.74
N GLN A 104 -10.89 26.63 -12.81
CA GLN A 104 -10.36 25.99 -14.01
C GLN A 104 -9.05 25.22 -13.74
N LEU A 105 -8.13 25.80 -12.96
CA LEU A 105 -6.89 25.13 -12.59
C LEU A 105 -7.14 23.89 -11.71
N GLU A 106 -8.12 23.95 -10.81
CA GLU A 106 -8.53 22.82 -9.98
C GLU A 106 -9.16 21.70 -10.82
N ASP A 107 -10.04 22.05 -11.76
CA ASP A 107 -10.69 21.10 -12.67
C ASP A 107 -9.64 20.40 -13.57
N ASP A 108 -8.68 21.16 -14.11
CA ASP A 108 -7.58 20.62 -14.91
C ASP A 108 -6.70 19.66 -14.09
N PHE A 109 -6.43 20.01 -12.83
CA PHE A 109 -5.66 19.17 -11.92
C PHE A 109 -6.40 17.88 -11.54
N ASP A 110 -7.70 17.96 -11.29
CA ASP A 110 -8.56 16.81 -11.03
C ASP A 110 -8.65 15.90 -12.25
N ALA A 111 -8.81 16.47 -13.45
CA ALA A 111 -8.82 15.73 -14.71
C ALA A 111 -7.48 15.02 -14.95
N PHE A 112 -6.36 15.69 -14.69
CA PHE A 112 -5.03 15.10 -14.76
C PHE A 112 -4.87 13.95 -13.77
N THR A 113 -5.29 14.15 -12.52
CA THR A 113 -5.24 13.14 -11.45
C THR A 113 -6.07 11.91 -11.82
N ALA A 114 -7.29 12.12 -12.31
CA ALA A 114 -8.18 11.04 -12.75
C ALA A 114 -7.59 10.25 -13.92
N SER A 115 -7.00 10.95 -14.91
CA SER A 115 -6.34 10.34 -16.05
C SER A 115 -5.15 9.47 -15.62
N LYS A 116 -4.28 9.98 -14.74
CA LYS A 116 -3.13 9.23 -14.21
C LYS A 116 -3.56 8.04 -13.36
N ALA A 117 -4.57 8.18 -12.51
CA ALA A 117 -5.11 7.07 -11.75
C ALA A 117 -5.70 5.97 -12.67
N ALA A 118 -6.34 6.35 -13.78
CA ALA A 118 -6.82 5.41 -14.78
C ALA A 118 -5.66 4.67 -15.49
N ASP A 119 -4.55 5.36 -15.78
CA ASP A 119 -3.34 4.74 -16.31
C ASP A 119 -2.76 3.70 -15.35
N LEU A 120 -2.68 4.03 -14.06
CA LEU A 120 -2.21 3.10 -13.03
C LEU A 120 -3.11 1.86 -12.90
N ALA A 121 -4.39 1.95 -13.29
CA ALA A 121 -5.31 0.84 -13.24
C ALA A 121 -5.22 -0.12 -14.45
N LYS A 122 -4.46 0.22 -15.49
CA LYS A 122 -4.31 -0.63 -16.70
C LYS A 122 -3.89 -2.08 -16.37
N PRO A 123 -2.89 -2.35 -15.50
CA PRO A 123 -2.51 -3.72 -15.15
C PRO A 123 -3.64 -4.52 -14.49
N LEU A 124 -4.52 -3.86 -13.72
CA LEU A 124 -5.70 -4.51 -13.11
C LEU A 124 -6.72 -4.89 -14.18
N LYS A 125 -6.96 -3.99 -15.15
CA LYS A 125 -7.86 -4.22 -16.28
C LYS A 125 -7.37 -5.37 -17.16
N GLU A 126 -6.08 -5.39 -17.49
CA GLU A 126 -5.45 -6.44 -18.30
C GLU A 126 -5.50 -7.81 -17.62
N ALA A 127 -5.36 -7.84 -16.29
CA ALA A 127 -5.49 -9.06 -15.50
C ALA A 127 -6.95 -9.50 -15.22
N GLY A 128 -7.94 -8.75 -15.71
CA GLY A 128 -9.36 -9.06 -15.47
C GLY A 128 -9.81 -8.91 -14.01
N ILE A 129 -9.08 -8.14 -13.20
CA ILE A 129 -9.42 -7.88 -11.80
C ILE A 129 -10.46 -6.77 -11.72
N HIS A 130 -11.54 -6.98 -10.96
CA HIS A 130 -12.51 -5.92 -10.71
C HIS A 130 -11.90 -4.84 -9.83
N PHE A 131 -11.96 -3.58 -10.27
CA PHE A 131 -11.46 -2.46 -9.49
C PHE A 131 -12.39 -1.24 -9.54
N LYS A 132 -12.25 -0.37 -8.54
CA LYS A 132 -12.76 1.01 -8.55
C LYS A 132 -11.64 1.98 -8.20
N ILE A 133 -11.67 3.16 -8.81
CA ILE A 133 -10.75 4.26 -8.46
C ILE A 133 -11.47 5.14 -7.44
N HIS A 134 -10.81 5.42 -6.32
CA HIS A 134 -11.33 6.22 -5.22
C HIS A 134 -10.34 7.35 -4.90
N ILE A 135 -10.65 8.54 -5.42
CA ILE A 135 -9.86 9.75 -5.21
C ILE A 135 -10.55 10.57 -4.12
N VAL A 136 -9.80 10.97 -3.10
CA VAL A 136 -10.26 11.84 -2.03
C VAL A 136 -9.33 13.03 -1.91
N LYS A 137 -9.86 14.20 -1.55
CA LYS A 137 -9.06 15.40 -1.29
C LYS A 137 -8.90 15.58 0.22
N ASP A 138 -7.67 15.81 0.68
CA ASP A 138 -7.39 16.12 2.09
C ASP A 138 -6.05 16.85 2.24
N HIS A 139 -5.85 17.51 3.38
CA HIS A 139 -4.57 18.12 3.73
C HIS A 139 -3.62 17.12 4.42
N ASP A 140 -4.14 16.23 5.26
CA ASP A 140 -3.35 15.18 5.90
C ASP A 140 -3.54 13.83 5.20
N MET A 141 -2.67 13.55 4.24
CA MET A 141 -2.69 12.29 3.50
C MET A 141 -2.51 11.06 4.39
N ARG A 142 -1.77 11.17 5.51
CA ARG A 142 -1.44 10.03 6.37
C ARG A 142 -2.66 9.54 7.11
N GLU A 143 -3.33 10.47 7.79
CA GLU A 143 -4.57 10.20 8.51
C GLU A 143 -5.71 9.85 7.54
N ARG A 144 -5.85 10.62 6.45
CA ARG A 144 -6.90 10.39 5.46
C ARG A 144 -6.85 8.99 4.87
N LEU A 145 -5.66 8.48 4.57
CA LEU A 145 -5.52 7.16 3.97
C LEU A 145 -6.01 6.07 4.94
N CYS A 146 -5.63 6.15 6.21
CA CYS A 146 -6.07 5.20 7.24
C CYS A 146 -7.60 5.24 7.45
N LEU A 147 -8.16 6.44 7.51
CA LEU A 147 -9.61 6.64 7.64
C LEU A 147 -10.38 6.04 6.45
N GLU A 148 -9.90 6.24 5.22
CA GLU A 148 -10.54 5.66 4.04
C GLU A 148 -10.40 4.13 4.00
N VAL A 149 -9.27 3.58 4.43
CA VAL A 149 -9.06 2.12 4.56
C VAL A 149 -10.11 1.50 5.48
N GLU A 150 -10.36 2.12 6.64
CA GLU A 150 -11.39 1.69 7.59
C GLU A 150 -12.81 1.88 7.01
N ARG A 151 -13.11 3.08 6.51
CA ARG A 151 -14.43 3.45 5.97
C ARG A 151 -14.87 2.55 4.81
N LEU A 152 -13.93 2.13 3.98
CA LEU A 152 -14.19 1.26 2.83
C LEU A 152 -14.22 -0.23 3.20
N GLY A 153 -13.85 -0.58 4.44
CA GLY A 153 -13.80 -1.95 4.95
C GLY A 153 -12.79 -2.80 4.18
N LEU A 154 -11.58 -2.26 3.96
CA LEU A 154 -10.55 -2.96 3.20
C LEU A 154 -9.92 -4.07 4.06
N SER A 155 -9.78 -5.26 3.47
CA SER A 155 -9.22 -6.44 4.13
C SER A 155 -7.69 -6.40 4.23
N ALA A 156 -7.04 -5.64 3.35
CA ALA A 156 -5.62 -5.33 3.36
C ALA A 156 -5.38 -4.10 2.49
N VAL A 157 -4.28 -3.39 2.72
CA VAL A 157 -3.80 -2.29 1.87
C VAL A 157 -2.39 -2.56 1.37
N ILE A 158 -2.17 -2.37 0.07
CA ILE A 158 -0.88 -2.49 -0.59
C ILE A 158 -0.41 -1.09 -0.95
N MET A 159 0.84 -0.77 -0.69
CA MET A 159 1.40 0.54 -1.04
C MET A 159 2.89 0.49 -1.31
N GLY A 160 3.40 1.50 -2.01
CA GLY A 160 4.84 1.69 -2.18
C GLY A 160 5.53 1.95 -0.83
N SER A 161 6.79 1.53 -0.73
CA SER A 161 7.65 1.84 0.42
C SER A 161 7.96 3.33 0.58
N ARG A 162 7.88 4.05 -0.54
CA ARG A 162 8.14 5.47 -0.70
C ARG A 162 7.12 6.02 -1.69
N GLY A 163 7.04 7.34 -1.71
CA GLY A 163 6.09 8.05 -2.54
C GLY A 163 6.72 9.24 -3.25
N PHE A 164 5.86 10.04 -3.88
CA PHE A 164 6.23 11.21 -4.66
C PHE A 164 7.16 12.15 -3.86
N GLY A 165 8.29 12.52 -4.49
CA GLY A 165 9.32 13.38 -3.89
C GLY A 165 10.32 12.67 -2.96
N ALA A 166 10.15 11.37 -2.69
CA ALA A 166 11.12 10.59 -1.93
C ALA A 166 12.31 10.11 -2.79
N GLU A 167 12.18 10.04 -4.11
CA GLU A 167 13.22 9.66 -5.08
C GLU A 167 14.54 10.45 -4.94
N LYS A 168 14.47 11.68 -4.44
CA LYS A 168 15.64 12.58 -4.26
C LYS A 168 16.43 12.31 -2.97
N ARG A 169 15.87 11.53 -2.05
CA ARG A 169 16.50 11.16 -0.78
C ARG A 169 16.87 9.69 -0.89
N GLY A 170 18.17 9.40 -0.90
CA GLY A 170 18.73 8.08 -1.17
C GLY A 170 18.06 6.93 -0.42
N SER A 171 18.26 5.71 -0.91
CA SER A 171 17.60 4.50 -0.44
C SER A 171 18.13 3.98 0.90
N ASP A 172 18.11 4.81 1.95
CA ASP A 172 18.59 4.50 3.32
C ASP A 172 17.73 3.43 4.04
N GLY A 173 17.00 2.59 3.31
CA GLY A 173 16.09 1.56 3.84
C GLY A 173 14.83 2.08 4.51
N ARG A 174 14.73 3.39 4.76
CA ARG A 174 13.61 4.05 5.46
C ARG A 174 12.32 4.09 4.63
N LEU A 175 11.19 3.89 5.31
CA LEU A 175 9.86 4.09 4.74
C LEU A 175 9.55 5.57 4.53
N GLY A 176 8.72 5.87 3.53
CA GLY A 176 8.11 7.19 3.36
C GLY A 176 7.13 7.50 4.50
N SER A 177 6.86 8.78 4.75
CA SER A 177 6.05 9.21 5.90
C SER A 177 4.61 8.66 5.90
N VAL A 178 3.98 8.57 4.74
CA VAL A 178 2.62 8.02 4.60
C VAL A 178 2.63 6.51 4.84
N THR A 179 3.57 5.79 4.24
CA THR A 179 3.74 4.36 4.43
C THR A 179 4.05 4.00 5.88
N ASP A 180 5.00 4.71 6.49
CA ASP A 180 5.36 4.54 7.89
C ASP A 180 4.16 4.76 8.82
N TYR A 181 3.38 5.81 8.59
CA TYR A 181 2.17 6.05 9.35
C TYR A 181 1.15 4.92 9.20
N CYS A 182 0.88 4.48 7.96
CA CYS A 182 -0.10 3.43 7.69
C CYS A 182 0.27 2.10 8.35
N VAL A 183 1.55 1.71 8.33
CA VAL A 183 2.02 0.46 8.97
C VAL A 183 1.69 0.44 10.46
N HIS A 184 1.70 1.59 11.14
CA HIS A 184 1.43 1.68 12.57
C HIS A 184 -0.05 1.91 12.91
N HIS A 185 -0.85 2.48 12.00
CA HIS A 185 -2.19 3.00 12.32
C HIS A 185 -3.33 2.39 11.50
N CYS A 186 -3.05 1.69 10.39
CA CYS A 186 -4.12 1.03 9.63
C CYS A 186 -4.79 -0.08 10.44
N VAL A 187 -6.12 -0.15 10.33
CA VAL A 187 -6.94 -1.20 10.96
C VAL A 187 -6.79 -2.58 10.32
N CYS A 188 -6.08 -2.67 9.19
CA CYS A 188 -5.88 -3.91 8.43
C CYS A 188 -4.42 -4.10 8.01
N PRO A 189 -4.02 -5.31 7.61
CA PRO A 189 -2.65 -5.60 7.17
C PRO A 189 -2.17 -4.65 6.08
N VAL A 190 -0.96 -4.13 6.25
CA VAL A 190 -0.28 -3.26 5.28
C VAL A 190 0.83 -4.05 4.58
N ILE A 191 0.75 -4.15 3.25
CA ILE A 191 1.78 -4.75 2.42
C ILE A 191 2.61 -3.62 1.80
N VAL A 192 3.88 -3.57 2.17
CA VAL A 192 4.81 -2.55 1.68
C VAL A 192 5.64 -3.13 0.54
N VAL A 193 5.47 -2.56 -0.65
CA VAL A 193 6.20 -2.96 -1.86
C VAL A 193 7.42 -2.07 -2.03
N ARG A 194 8.61 -2.69 -2.09
CA ARG A 194 9.87 -2.00 -2.35
C ARG A 194 10.04 -1.84 -3.86
N TYR A 195 10.32 -0.60 -4.28
CA TYR A 195 10.73 -0.33 -5.64
C TYR A 195 12.18 -0.79 -5.81
N PRO A 196 12.51 -1.50 -6.89
CA PRO A 196 13.88 -1.96 -7.13
C PRO A 196 14.81 -0.75 -7.30
N ASP A 197 15.93 -0.75 -6.57
CA ASP A 197 16.99 0.24 -6.77
C ASP A 197 17.90 -0.24 -7.92
N ASP A 198 18.48 0.69 -8.71
CA ASP A 198 19.43 0.36 -9.79
C ASP A 198 20.63 -0.48 -9.32
N LYS A 199 20.94 -0.45 -8.01
CA LYS A 199 22.02 -1.21 -7.37
C LYS A 199 21.68 -2.69 -7.13
N ASP A 200 20.39 -3.06 -7.09
CA ASP A 200 19.95 -4.45 -6.85
C ASP A 200 19.95 -5.31 -8.13
N THR A 201 20.22 -4.70 -9.28
CA THR A 201 20.37 -5.39 -10.58
C THR A 201 21.60 -6.32 -10.65
N GLY A 202 22.48 -6.28 -9.63
CA GLY A 202 23.68 -7.13 -9.55
C GLY A 202 23.47 -8.53 -8.98
N ASN A 203 22.33 -8.83 -8.35
CA ASN A 203 22.11 -10.17 -7.72
C ASN A 203 20.67 -10.71 -7.80
N ALA A 204 19.75 -10.00 -8.45
CA ALA A 204 18.46 -10.55 -8.83
C ALA A 204 18.40 -10.56 -10.36
N VAL A 205 18.39 -11.75 -10.96
CA VAL A 205 18.11 -11.89 -12.38
C VAL A 205 16.73 -11.27 -12.63
N PRO A 206 16.59 -10.22 -13.46
CA PRO A 206 15.27 -9.77 -13.85
C PRO A 206 14.70 -10.86 -14.76
N VAL A 207 13.79 -11.66 -14.22
CA VAL A 207 12.86 -12.42 -15.04
C VAL A 207 11.98 -11.37 -15.69
N ILE A 208 12.32 -11.02 -16.94
CA ILE A 208 11.49 -10.52 -18.05
C ILE A 208 12.35 -9.57 -18.90
N THR A 209 13.01 -10.13 -19.91
CA THR A 209 13.35 -9.40 -21.14
C THR A 209 12.33 -9.83 -22.18
N VAL A 210 11.32 -9.00 -22.46
CA VAL A 210 10.51 -9.17 -23.67
C VAL A 210 11.34 -8.63 -24.83
N LYS A 211 11.84 -9.54 -25.65
CA LYS A 211 12.48 -9.21 -26.93
C LYS A 211 11.39 -8.63 -27.85
N GLN A 212 11.51 -7.37 -28.24
CA GLN A 212 10.71 -6.83 -29.35
C GLN A 212 11.21 -7.44 -30.65
N ASP A 213 10.33 -8.15 -31.35
CA ASP A 213 10.59 -8.57 -32.72
C ASP A 213 10.55 -7.33 -33.63
N ALA A 214 11.69 -7.07 -34.29
CA ALA A 214 11.80 -6.06 -35.32
C ALA A 214 10.98 -6.49 -36.54
N VAL A 215 9.99 -5.67 -36.92
CA VAL A 215 9.27 -5.81 -38.19
C VAL A 215 10.18 -5.31 -39.31
N GLU A 216 10.65 -6.23 -40.14
CA GLU A 216 11.45 -5.97 -41.32
C GLU A 216 10.55 -5.40 -42.43
N GLY A 217 10.65 -4.08 -42.67
CA GLY A 217 10.04 -3.43 -43.82
C GLY A 217 10.85 -3.72 -45.08
N LYS A 218 10.30 -4.51 -46.00
CA LYS A 218 10.83 -4.63 -47.37
C LYS A 218 10.24 -3.55 -48.25
N ASP A 219 11.05 -2.53 -48.53
CA ASP A 219 10.87 -1.64 -49.67
C ASP A 219 11.13 -2.42 -50.96
N GLY A 220 10.06 -2.81 -51.65
CA GLY A 220 10.09 -3.39 -52.98
C GLY A 220 9.90 -2.30 -54.03
N LYS A 221 11.01 -1.83 -54.58
CA LYS A 221 11.06 -1.02 -55.81
C LYS A 221 10.84 -1.95 -57.01
N GLY A 222 9.87 -1.62 -57.86
CA GLY A 222 9.62 -2.25 -59.16
C GLY A 222 8.77 -1.31 -59.99
#